data_AF-A0A453ENG8-F1
#
_entry.id   AF-A0A453ENG8-F1
#
_cell.length_a   1.000
_cell.length_b   1.000
_cell.length_c   1.000
_cell.angle_alpha   90.00
_cell.angle_beta   90.00
_cell.angle_gamma   90.00
#
_symmetry.space_group_name_H-M   'P 1'
#
loop_
_entity.id
_entity.type
_entity.pdbx_description
1 polymer ?
#
loop_
_entity_poly.entity_id
_entity_poly.type
_entity_poly.pdbx_seq_one_letter_code
_entity_poly.pdbx_strand_id
1 'polypeptide(L)' 'KPYDFLSLVPVIEGAGGSITDWEGNKLHWPVSSESRPTSFNVVAAGDSHVHGQALAALRWR' A
#
# COMPACT_ATOMS: atom_id res chain seq x y z
N LYS A 1 -2.88 -1.70 -10.25
CA LYS A 1 -1.53 -1.73 -10.87
C LYS A 1 -0.69 -0.59 -10.27
N PRO A 2 0.64 -0.55 -10.42
CA PRO A 2 1.52 0.45 -9.80
C PRO A 2 1.11 1.91 -10.04
N TYR A 3 0.71 2.23 -11.27
CA TYR A 3 0.24 3.57 -11.65
C TYR A 3 -1.11 3.97 -11.04
N ASP A 4 -1.86 3.02 -10.45
CA ASP A 4 -3.13 3.31 -9.78
C ASP A 4 -2.94 3.71 -8.31
N PHE A 5 -1.80 3.41 -7.68
CA PHE A 5 -1.60 3.62 -6.24
C PHE A 5 -0.29 4.31 -5.84
N LEU A 6 0.78 4.25 -6.65
CA LEU A 6 2.08 4.81 -6.23
C LEU A 6 2.02 6.32 -5.98
N SER A 7 1.19 7.04 -6.74
CA SER A 7 0.94 8.47 -6.52
C SER A 7 0.14 8.75 -5.23
N LEU A 8 -0.62 7.78 -4.73
CA LEU A 8 -1.41 7.91 -3.51
C LEU A 8 -0.55 7.81 -2.25
N VAL A 9 0.59 7.11 -2.31
CA VAL A 9 1.50 6.92 -1.16
C VAL A 9 1.91 8.25 -0.52
N PRO A 10 2.56 9.20 -1.22
CA PRO A 10 2.96 10.47 -0.61
C PRO A 10 1.76 11.35 -0.22
N VAL A 11 0.61 11.21 -0.88
CA VAL A 11 -0.61 11.97 -0.56
C VAL A 11 -1.20 11.51 0.77
N ILE A 12 -1.33 10.20 0.97
CA ILE A 12 -1.89 9.61 2.18
C ILE A 12 -0.94 9.78 3.36
N GLU A 13 0.35 9.46 3.17
CA GLU A 13 1.37 9.63 4.21
C GLU A 13 1.54 11.11 4.59
N GLY A 14 1.53 12.03 3.61
CA GLY A 14 1.59 13.47 3.85
C GLY A 14 0.38 14.05 4.59
N ALA A 15 -0.78 13.39 4.49
CA ALA A 15 -1.98 13.73 5.26
C ALA A 15 -2.00 13.08 6.67
N GLY A 16 -0.97 12.30 7.04
CA GLY A 16 -0.87 11.60 8.32
C GLY A 16 -1.50 10.21 8.35
N GLY A 17 -1.97 9.70 7.20
CA GLY A 17 -2.51 8.35 7.07
C GLY A 17 -1.42 7.28 6.90
N SER A 18 -1.86 6.02 6.81
CA SER A 18 -1.01 4.84 6.57
C SER A 18 -1.49 4.09 5.34
N ILE A 19 -0.56 3.62 4.51
CA ILE A 19 -0.84 2.81 3.32
C ILE A 19 0.27 1.76 3.11
N THR A 20 -0.12 0.49 3.00
CA THR A 20 0.80 -0.65 2.81
C THR A 20 0.20 -1.69 1.87
N ASP A 21 0.97 -2.75 1.59
CA ASP A 21 0.35 -4.00 1.15
C ASP A 21 -0.41 -4.68 2.31
N TRP A 22 -1.04 -5.82 2.03
CA TRP A 22 -1.82 -6.56 3.04
C TRP A 22 -0.96 -7.32 4.06
N GLU A 23 0.35 -7.42 3.86
CA GLU A 23 1.29 -7.94 4.85
C GLU A 23 1.82 -6.83 5.77
N GLY A 24 1.53 -5.57 5.46
CA GLY A 24 2.02 -4.40 6.18
C GLY A 24 3.36 -3.86 5.65
N ASN A 25 3.85 -4.35 4.52
CA ASN A 25 5.09 -3.84 3.92
C ASN A 25 4.82 -2.57 3.12
N LYS A 26 5.86 -1.74 3.00
CA LYS A 26 5.81 -0.55 2.15
C LYS A 26 5.53 -0.94 0.71
N LEU A 27 4.60 -0.21 0.09
CA LEU A 27 4.33 -0.35 -1.34
C LEU A 27 5.52 0.15 -2.14
N HIS A 28 6.13 -0.76 -2.90
CA HIS A 28 7.25 -0.46 -3.77
C HIS A 28 7.11 -1.25 -5.07
N TRP A 29 7.35 -0.56 -6.19
CA TRP A 29 7.45 -1.23 -7.49
C TRP A 29 8.58 -0.60 -8.31
N PRO A 30 9.67 -1.35 -8.57
CA PRO A 30 10.81 -0.84 -9.32
C PRO A 30 10.49 -0.75 -10.82
N VAL A 31 10.85 0.40 -11.40
CA VAL A 31 10.64 0.69 -12.82
C VAL A 31 11.94 0.47 -13.59
N SER A 32 11.88 -0.34 -14.63
CA SER A 32 12.92 -0.58 -15.63
C SER A 32 12.27 -0.72 -17.02
N SER A 33 13.07 -0.73 -18.08
CA SER A 33 12.57 -0.94 -19.45
C SER A 33 11.85 -2.27 -19.64
N GLU A 34 12.18 -3.28 -18.82
CA GLU A 34 11.59 -4.62 -18.87
C GLU A 34 10.46 -4.82 -17.84
N SER A 35 10.16 -3.79 -17.03
CA SER A 35 9.18 -3.91 -15.96
C SER A 35 7.78 -4.19 -16.51
N ARG A 36 7.16 -5.28 -16.05
CA ARG A 36 5.78 -5.64 -16.37
C ARG A 36 4.87 -5.33 -15.17
N PRO A 37 3.89 -4.41 -15.29
CA PRO A 37 3.01 -4.04 -14.18
C PRO A 37 2.23 -5.22 -13.60
N THR A 38 2.53 -5.60 -12.37
CA THR A 38 1.81 -6.65 -11.62
C THR A 38 0.63 -6.07 -10.83
N SER A 39 -0.24 -6.94 -10.34
CA SER A 39 -1.29 -6.56 -9.41
C SER A 39 -0.74 -6.51 -7.99
N PHE A 40 -1.32 -5.63 -7.17
CA PHE A 40 -0.93 -5.41 -5.78
C PHE A 40 -2.20 -5.44 -4.93
N ASN A 41 -2.08 -5.96 -3.72
CA ASN A 41 -3.07 -5.79 -2.68
C ASN A 41 -2.65 -4.57 -1.86
N VAL A 42 -3.56 -3.64 -1.66
CA VAL A 42 -3.30 -2.36 -1.00
C VAL A 42 -4.34 -2.16 0.10
N VAL A 43 -3.90 -1.67 1.25
CA VAL A 43 -4.77 -1.20 2.33
C VAL A 43 -4.30 0.18 2.76
N ALA A 44 -5.25 1.10 2.97
CA ALA A 44 -4.98 2.44 3.43
C ALA A 44 -6.00 2.86 4.48
N ALA A 45 -5.56 3.60 5.50
CA ALA A 45 -6.43 4.18 6.51
C ALA A 45 -5.88 5.53 6.99
N GLY A 46 -6.78 6.43 7.39
CA GLY A 46 -6.39 7.73 7.97
C GLY A 46 -5.86 7.63 9.41
N ASP A 47 -6.08 6.51 10.09
CA ASP A 47 -5.63 6.24 11.45
C ASP A 47 -4.79 4.95 11.47
N SER A 48 -3.61 5.00 12.09
CA SER A 48 -2.67 3.89 12.13
C SER A 48 -3.16 2.70 12.97
N HIS A 49 -4.02 2.92 13.97
CA HIS A 49 -4.64 1.86 14.74
C HIS A 49 -5.65 1.09 13.90
N VAL A 50 -6.49 1.78 13.13
CA VAL A 50 -7.46 1.15 12.20
C VAL A 50 -6.73 0.38 11.10
N HIS A 51 -5.64 0.94 10.58
CA HIS A 51 -4.76 0.24 9.63
C HIS A 51 -4.25 -1.09 10.22
N GLY A 52 -3.75 -1.08 11.46
CA GLY A 52 -3.30 -2.29 12.16
C GLY A 52 -4.42 -3.31 12.38
N GLN A 53 -5.63 -2.86 12.72
CA GLN A 53 -6.80 -3.74 12.82
C GLN A 53 -7.16 -4.39 11.48
N ALA A 54 -7.09 -3.63 10.38
CA ALA A 54 -7.33 -4.16 9.04
C ALA A 54 -6.31 -5.24 8.66
N LEU A 55 -5.02 -5.01 8.90
CA LEU A 55 -3.96 -6.03 8.68
C LEU A 55 -4.22 -7.32 9.48
N ALA A 56 -4.59 -7.18 10.76
CA ALA A 56 -4.91 -8.33 11.61
C ALA A 56 -6.15 -9.11 11.13
N ALA A 57 -7.15 -8.43 10.56
CA ALA A 57 -8.35 -9.04 10.02
C ALA A 57 -8.12 -9.74 8.68
N LEU A 58 -7.25 -9.19 7.83
CA LEU A 58 -6.92 -9.75 6.51
C LEU A 58 -6.24 -11.12 6.62
N ARG A 59 -5.45 -11.36 7.68
CA ARG A 59 -4.72 -12.62 7.93
C ARG A 59 -3.98 -13.13 6.69
N TRP A 60 -3.43 -12.20 5.91
CA TRP A 60 -2.82 -12.50 4.63
C TRP A 60 -1.55 -13.35 4.81
N ARG A 61 -1.35 -14.32 3.91
CA ARG A 61 -0.24 -15.29 3.89
C ARG A 61 0.24 -15.50 2.47
#